data_AF-A0A078MFQ9-F1
#
_entry.id   AF-A0A078MFQ9-F1
#
_cell.length_a   1.000
_cell.length_b   1.000
_cell.length_c   1.000
_cell.angle_alpha   90.00
_cell.angle_beta   90.00
_cell.angle_gamma   90.00
#
_symmetry.space_group_name_H-M   'P 1'
#
loop_
_entity.id
_entity.type
_entity.pdbx_description
1 polymer ?
#
loop_
_entity_poly.entity_id
_entity_poly.type
_entity_poly.pdbx_seq_one_letter_code
_entity_poly.pdbx_strand_id
1 'polypeptide(L)' 'MKNHSRLERQKQIQFAIGMAALDGGKPSIFTQNLLHQYENGQITSGQLKQAILQKYAKASN' A
#
# COMPACT_ATOMS: atom_id res chain seq x y z
N MET A 1 -0.84 -15.39 -16.64
CA MET A 1 -0.78 -14.19 -15.78
C MET A 1 0.49 -14.28 -14.96
N LYS A 2 1.38 -13.29 -15.05
CA LYS A 2 2.66 -13.31 -14.32
C LYS A 2 2.36 -13.28 -12.83
N ASN A 3 2.62 -14.38 -12.13
CA ASN A 3 2.65 -14.39 -10.68
C ASN A 3 3.83 -13.50 -10.26
N HIS A 4 3.59 -12.18 -10.12
CA HIS A 4 4.55 -11.30 -9.46
C HIS A 4 4.73 -11.88 -8.06
N SER A 5 5.86 -12.58 -7.86
CA SER A 5 6.21 -13.25 -6.62
C SER A 5 6.03 -12.28 -5.47
N ARG A 6 5.58 -12.76 -4.31
CA ARG A 6 5.43 -11.96 -3.07
C ARG A 6 6.60 -11.00 -2.84
N LEU A 7 7.81 -11.45 -3.16
CA LEU A 7 9.06 -10.69 -3.12
C LEU A 7 9.06 -9.42 -3.99
N GLU A 8 8.53 -9.49 -5.21
CA GLU A 8 8.43 -8.34 -6.13
C GLU A 8 7.48 -7.28 -5.58
N ARG A 9 6.34 -7.70 -5.01
CA ARG A 9 5.40 -6.77 -4.36
C ARG A 9 6.02 -6.13 -3.13
N GLN A 10 6.73 -6.91 -2.32
CA GLN A 10 7.43 -6.40 -1.14
C GLN A 10 8.47 -5.34 -1.53
N LYS A 11 9.27 -5.58 -2.57
CA LYS A 11 10.23 -4.59 -3.07
C LYS A 11 9.56 -3.30 -3.52
N GLN A 12 8.47 -3.41 -4.28
CA GLN A 12 7.71 -2.24 -4.76
C GLN A 12 7.12 -1.43 -3.60
N ILE A 13 6.61 -2.11 -2.56
CA ILE A 13 6.06 -1.46 -1.37
C ILE A 13 7.15 -0.75 -0.57
N GLN A 14 8.26 -1.42 -0.28
CA GLN A 14 9.39 -0.83 0.45
C GLN A 14 9.94 0.39 -0.30
N PHE A 15 10.03 0.31 -1.63
CA PHE A 15 10.42 1.43 -2.47
C PHE A 15 9.45 2.61 -2.36
N ALA A 16 8.13 2.37 -2.45
CA ALA A 16 7.12 3.41 -2.31
C ALA A 16 7.10 4.05 -0.91
N ILE A 17 7.31 3.25 0.15
CA ILE A 17 7.45 3.74 1.52
C ILE A 17 8.71 4.62 1.66
N GLY A 18 9.82 4.19 1.07
CA GLY A 18 11.07 4.95 1.05
C GLY A 18 10.92 6.29 0.35
N MET A 19 10.31 6.29 -0.84
CA MET A 19 10.00 7.52 -1.59
C MET A 19 9.09 8.46 -0.79
N ALA A 20 8.01 7.95 -0.20
CA ALA A 20 7.14 8.76 0.65
C ALA A 20 7.88 9.34 1.87
N ALA A 21 8.77 8.58 2.49
CA ALA A 21 9.56 9.05 3.63
C ALA A 21 10.57 10.14 3.24
N LEU A 22 11.14 10.09 2.03
CA LEU A 22 11.99 11.15 1.49
C LEU A 22 11.20 12.45 1.26
N ASP A 23 9.94 12.34 0.84
CA ASP A 23 9.00 13.47 0.74
C ASP A 23 8.45 13.94 2.12
N GLY A 24 8.97 13.40 3.23
CA GLY A 24 8.54 13.75 4.60
C GLY A 24 7.25 13.08 5.06
N GLY A 25 6.66 12.18 4.25
CA GLY A 25 5.45 11.44 4.56
C GLY A 25 5.75 10.05 5.15
N LYS A 26 5.35 9.80 6.39
CA LYS A 26 5.40 8.44 6.97
C LYS A 26 4.06 7.74 6.76
N PRO A 27 4.03 6.52 6.19
CA PRO A 27 2.77 5.79 6.05
C PRO A 27 2.18 5.53 7.45
N SER A 28 0.92 5.91 7.62
CA SER A 28 0.18 5.68 8.86
C SER A 28 0.06 4.17 9.15
N ILE A 29 -0.21 3.80 10.41
CA ILE A 29 -0.43 2.40 10.83
C ILE A 29 -1.49 1.71 9.94
N PHE A 30 -2.53 2.44 9.53
CA PHE A 30 -3.54 1.98 8.57
C PHE A 30 -2.91 1.53 7.24
N THR A 31 -2.08 2.37 6.64
CA THR A 31 -1.43 2.11 5.34
C THR A 31 -0.44 0.96 5.45
N GLN A 32 0.30 0.86 6.55
CA GLN A 32 1.22 -0.27 6.80
C GLN A 32 0.46 -1.61 6.88
N ASN A 33 -0.63 -1.67 7.64
CA ASN A 33 -1.45 -2.88 7.74
C ASN A 33 -2.11 -3.26 6.40
N LEU A 34 -2.48 -2.27 5.59
CA LEU A 34 -3.06 -2.51 4.27
C LEU A 34 -2.03 -3.06 3.28
N LEU A 35 -0.82 -2.50 3.29
CA LEU A 35 0.30 -2.98 2.46
C LEU A 35 0.70 -4.41 2.84
N HIS A 36 0.76 -4.73 4.13
CA HIS A 36 1.05 -6.08 4.60
C HIS A 36 0.01 -7.11 4.11
N GLN A 37 -1.28 -6.76 4.14
CA GLN A 37 -2.33 -7.63 3.59
C GLN A 37 -2.19 -7.85 2.08
N TYR A 38 -1.75 -6.82 1.34
CA TYR A 38 -1.50 -6.91 -0.09
C TYR A 38 -0.28 -7.78 -0.42
N GLU A 39 0.78 -7.69 0.38
CA GLU A 39 1.96 -8.57 0.27
C GLU A 39 1.59 -10.03 0.49
N ASN A 40 0.77 -10.31 1.50
CA ASN A 40 0.31 -11.66 1.80
C ASN A 40 -0.74 -12.18 0.82
N GLY A 41 -1.18 -11.36 -0.15
CA GLY A 41 -2.21 -11.73 -1.11
C GLY A 41 -3.60 -11.86 -0.51
N GLN A 42 -3.81 -11.38 0.72
CA GLN A 42 -5.11 -11.35 1.38
C GLN A 42 -6.05 -10.33 0.73
N ILE A 43 -5.48 -9.28 0.13
CA ILE A 43 -6.23 -8.29 -0.65
C ILE A 43 -5.59 -8.09 -2.03
N THR A 44 -6.40 -7.72 -2.99
CA THR A 44 -5.99 -7.38 -4.36
C THR A 44 -5.59 -5.92 -4.49
N SER A 45 -4.91 -5.56 -5.58
CA SER A 45 -4.53 -4.17 -5.88
C SER A 45 -5.76 -3.25 -5.96
N GLY A 46 -6.90 -3.76 -6.45
CA GLY A 46 -8.17 -3.02 -6.49
C GLY A 46 -8.72 -2.71 -5.10
N GLN A 47 -8.72 -3.69 -4.20
CA GLN A 47 -9.13 -3.51 -2.81
C GLN A 47 -8.19 -2.57 -2.04
N LEU A 48 -6.88 -2.67 -2.28
CA LEU A 48 -5.90 -1.75 -1.72
C LEU A 48 -6.17 -0.31 -2.16
N LYS A 49 -6.38 -0.08 -3.46
CA LYS A 49 -6.74 1.24 -4.01
C LYS A 49 -8.03 1.77 -3.38
N GLN A 50 -9.06 0.94 -3.31
CA GLN A 50 -10.36 1.33 -2.75
C GLN A 50 -10.27 1.70 -1.26
N ALA A 51 -9.50 0.94 -0.46
CA ALA A 51 -9.30 1.23 0.95
C ALA A 51 -8.51 2.53 1.19
N ILE A 52 -7.50 2.82 0.37
CA ILE A 52 -6.77 4.10 0.41
C ILE A 52 -7.72 5.25 0.06
N LEU A 53 -8.47 5.13 -1.04
CA LEU A 53 -9.44 6.14 -1.44
C LEU A 53 -10.50 6.36 -0.35
N GLN A 54 -11.06 5.32 0.25
CA GLN A 54 -12.04 5.48 1.32
C GLN A 54 -11.48 6.18 2.57
N LYS A 55 -10.21 5.92 2.93
CA LYS A 55 -9.59 6.51 4.11
C LYS A 55 -9.23 7.98 3.88
N TYR A 56 -8.68 8.32 2.72
CA TYR A 56 -8.13 9.65 2.45
C TYR A 56 -9.08 10.56 1.65
N ALA A 57 -9.97 10.02 0.81
CA ALA A 57 -11.01 10.83 0.16
C ALA A 57 -12.10 11.29 1.14
N LYS A 58 -12.28 10.59 2.28
CA LYS A 58 -13.14 11.07 3.38
C LYS A 58 -12.55 12.27 4.15
N ALA A 59 -11.28 12.61 3.94
CA ALA A 59 -10.64 13.75 4.61
C ALA A 59 -10.91 15.11 3.92
N SER A 60 -11.74 15.15 2.87
CA SER A 60 -12.01 16.36 2.08
C SER A 60 -13.44 16.91 2.27
N ASN A 61 -13.95 16.91 3.51
CA ASN A 61 -15.18 17.62 3.87
C ASN A 61 -14.88 18.69 4.92
#